data_AF-A0A3N7EIL1-F1
#
_entry.id   AF-A0A3N7EIL1-F1
#
_cell.length_a   1.000
_cell.length_b   1.000
_cell.length_c   1.000
_cell.angle_alpha   90.00
_cell.angle_beta   90.00
_cell.angle_gamma   90.00
#
_symmetry.space_group_name_H-M   'P 1'
#
loop_
_entity.id
_entity.type
_entity.pdbx_description
1 polymer ?
#
loop_
_entity_poly.entity_id
_entity_poly.type
_entity_poly.pdbx_seq_one_letter_code
_entity_poly.pdbx_strand_id
1 'polypeptide(L)'
;MSSQATRDKLISIIKEHQLSHGQTKLPVLKLAVLAGISRQAFNRYYDDLKAYSTGKESIAKLLVDDNASLSEIIENNEARIYRLEQEIASINAAHQAELESVILNHTTTLMNNDIIAFNANQLSSTLTNQSNHNAFMRKRLTELEVTNAKLTIDAVTASSASSSAFSEKSDKNFITFDLDLTLAKKSYALSKNFSTYEDAKDLAITKAISDIRKFPTPESLDIIFFQDKYISDFSLFCSRLSPRHDRTLIIVRLPIYSREEIQIILKDMHPLASVAIHVPHSSSDAIISAKRKFSFRDIPEEELQDADSAKTPLITWGFESVVVSKIRQGD
;
A
#
# COMPACT_ATOMS: atom_id res chain seq x y z
N MET A 1 37.05 88.06 34.77
CA MET A 1 36.35 87.46 33.62
C MET A 1 35.13 88.31 33.34
N SER A 2 34.93 88.80 32.11
CA SER A 2 33.69 89.51 31.76
C SER A 2 32.50 88.55 31.89
N SER A 3 31.39 89.00 32.48
CA SER A 3 30.15 88.22 32.62
C SER A 3 29.68 87.62 31.29
N GLN A 4 29.96 88.31 30.18
CA GLN A 4 29.62 87.87 28.83
C GLN A 4 30.51 86.72 28.34
N ALA A 5 31.82 86.77 28.56
CA ALA A 5 32.75 85.73 28.12
C ALA A 5 32.47 84.38 28.82
N THR A 6 32.03 84.42 30.08
CA THR A 6 31.61 83.22 30.82
C THR A 6 30.28 82.67 30.30
N ARG A 7 29.37 83.55 29.85
CA ARG A 7 28.10 83.17 29.21
C ARG A 7 28.34 82.45 27.88
N ASP A 8 29.22 82.97 27.04
CA ASP A 8 29.53 82.38 25.73
C ASP A 8 30.18 80.99 25.87
N LYS A 9 31.03 80.81 26.89
CA LYS A 9 31.62 79.52 27.25
C LYS A 9 30.58 78.50 27.75
N LEU A 10 29.59 78.94 28.53
CA LEU A 10 28.48 78.08 28.94
C LEU A 10 27.65 77.64 27.74
N ILE A 11 27.39 78.57 26.80
CA ILE A 11 26.67 78.28 25.56
C ILE A 11 27.43 77.27 24.69
N SER A 12 28.76 77.42 24.51
CA SER A 12 29.55 76.49 23.71
C SER A 12 29.55 75.06 24.28
N ILE A 13 29.62 74.91 25.60
CA ILE A 13 29.56 73.60 26.27
C ILE A 13 28.17 72.96 26.09
N ILE A 14 27.10 73.76 26.17
CA ILE A 14 25.75 73.27 25.90
C ILE A 14 25.63 72.82 24.44
N LYS A 15 26.16 73.60 23.49
CA LYS A 15 26.16 73.27 22.05
C LYS A 15 26.84 71.91 21.80
N GLU A 16 28.07 71.72 22.27
CA GLU A 16 28.85 70.50 22.04
C GLU A 16 28.17 69.25 22.60
N HIS A 17 27.69 69.31 23.85
CA HIS A 17 27.01 68.17 24.48
C HIS A 17 25.75 67.75 23.71
N GLN A 18 25.02 68.74 23.18
CA GLN A 18 23.73 68.52 22.54
C GLN A 18 23.88 68.10 21.08
N LEU A 19 24.98 68.49 20.43
CA LEU A 19 25.42 67.92 19.16
C LEU A 19 25.80 66.43 19.31
N SER A 20 26.53 66.07 20.37
CA SER A 20 26.96 64.67 20.55
C SER A 20 25.87 63.72 21.04
N HIS A 21 24.93 64.19 21.87
CA HIS A 21 23.98 63.33 22.57
C HIS A 21 22.50 63.71 22.34
N GLY A 22 22.20 64.64 21.44
CA GLY A 22 20.85 65.17 21.23
C GLY A 22 20.30 65.93 22.45
N GLN A 23 18.97 66.08 22.51
CA GLN A 23 18.22 66.75 23.60
C GLN A 23 18.23 66.01 24.95
N THR A 24 19.37 65.43 25.34
CA THR A 24 19.55 64.75 26.62
C THR A 24 19.87 65.76 27.72
N LYS A 25 19.41 65.46 28.94
CA LYS A 25 19.53 66.35 30.09
C LYS A 25 20.98 66.43 30.56
N LEU A 26 21.59 67.62 30.45
CA LEU A 26 22.88 67.93 31.05
C LEU A 26 22.67 68.50 32.46
N PRO A 27 23.07 67.81 33.54
CA PRO A 27 22.90 68.33 34.88
C PRO A 27 23.72 69.60 35.10
N VAL A 28 23.08 70.62 35.67
CA VAL A 28 23.66 71.95 35.99
C VAL A 28 24.98 71.85 36.77
N LEU A 29 25.14 70.81 37.59
CA LEU A 29 26.38 70.55 38.32
C LEU A 29 27.56 70.26 37.38
N LYS A 30 27.37 69.41 36.36
CA LYS A 30 28.43 69.09 35.38
C LYS A 30 28.75 70.30 34.51
N LEU A 31 27.73 71.05 34.12
CA LEU A 31 27.86 72.25 33.31
C LEU A 31 28.62 73.38 34.05
N ALA A 32 28.32 73.60 35.34
CA ALA A 32 29.04 74.56 36.18
C ALA A 32 30.51 74.16 36.39
N VAL A 33 30.80 72.86 36.56
CA VAL A 33 32.16 72.33 36.67
C VAL A 33 32.95 72.53 35.38
N LEU A 34 32.37 72.21 34.22
CA LEU A 34 33.03 72.37 32.91
C LEU A 34 33.30 73.85 32.57
N ALA A 35 32.44 74.76 33.03
CA ALA A 35 32.64 76.20 32.85
C ALA A 35 33.57 76.86 33.89
N GLY A 36 33.93 76.14 34.96
CA GLY A 36 34.80 76.65 36.03
C GLY A 36 34.11 77.63 36.99
N ILE A 37 32.79 77.50 37.18
CA ILE A 37 31.99 78.36 38.06
C ILE A 37 31.29 77.56 39.17
N SER A 38 30.97 78.24 40.28
CA SER A 38 30.14 77.65 41.34
C SER A 38 28.70 77.46 40.87
N ARG A 39 28.06 76.36 41.31
CA ARG A 39 26.62 76.08 41.08
C ARG A 39 25.72 77.25 41.52
N GLN A 40 26.09 77.95 42.58
CA GLN A 40 25.34 79.11 43.08
C GLN A 40 25.46 80.31 42.12
N ALA A 41 26.63 80.51 41.52
CA ALA A 41 26.86 81.57 40.55
C ALA A 41 26.07 81.32 39.26
N PHE A 42 25.98 80.06 38.81
CA PHE A 42 25.16 79.69 37.67
C PHE A 42 23.68 80.02 37.89
N ASN A 43 23.10 79.60 39.02
CA ASN A 43 21.69 79.86 39.31
C ASN A 43 21.37 81.35 39.56
N ARG A 44 22.36 82.17 39.92
CA ARG A 44 22.14 83.60 40.22
C ARG A 44 22.22 84.49 38.97
N TYR A 45 23.14 84.17 38.06
CA TYR A 45 23.45 85.03 36.91
C TYR A 45 23.05 84.44 35.55
N TYR A 46 22.77 83.13 35.48
CA TYR A 46 22.58 82.38 34.24
C TYR A 46 21.43 81.35 34.33
N ASP A 47 20.39 81.61 35.14
CA ASP A 47 19.23 80.70 35.30
C ASP A 47 18.44 80.52 33.99
N ASP A 48 18.56 81.46 33.05
CA ASP A 48 18.01 81.37 31.70
C ASP A 48 18.62 80.23 30.87
N LEU A 49 19.90 79.94 31.04
CA LEU A 49 20.59 78.83 30.35
C LEU A 49 20.17 77.44 30.84
N LYS A 50 19.46 77.37 31.97
CA LYS A 50 18.99 76.12 32.57
C LYS A 50 17.95 75.40 31.72
N ALA A 51 17.03 76.15 31.08
CA ALA A 51 16.00 75.58 30.22
C ALA A 51 16.63 74.76 29.06
N TYR A 52 17.69 75.30 28.46
CA TYR A 52 18.47 74.66 27.39
C TYR A 52 19.29 73.45 27.90
N SER A 53 19.91 73.53 29.08
CA SER A 53 20.63 72.38 29.66
C SER A 53 19.73 71.17 29.96
N THR A 54 18.45 71.42 30.24
CA THR A 54 17.46 70.38 30.54
C THR A 54 16.74 69.83 29.32
N GLY A 55 17.03 70.34 28.12
CA GLY A 55 16.38 69.93 26.87
C GLY A 55 14.93 70.41 26.70
N LYS A 56 14.46 71.35 27.54
CA LYS A 56 13.08 71.88 27.48
C LYS A 56 12.90 72.94 26.39
N GLU A 57 13.96 73.67 26.06
CA GLU A 57 13.96 74.63 24.96
C GLU A 57 15.01 74.24 23.91
N SER A 58 14.66 74.42 22.64
CA SER A 58 15.54 74.10 21.52
C SER A 58 16.73 75.06 21.46
N ILE A 59 17.92 74.49 21.32
CA ILE A 59 19.19 75.20 21.15
C ILE A 59 19.21 76.04 19.88
N ALA A 60 18.33 75.78 18.91
CA ALA A 60 18.14 76.61 17.73
C ALA A 60 17.89 78.09 18.06
N LYS A 61 17.25 78.41 19.20
CA LYS A 61 17.04 79.80 19.66
C LYS A 61 18.33 80.49 20.13
N LEU A 62 19.37 79.74 20.51
CA LEU A 62 20.67 80.25 20.95
C LEU A 62 21.69 80.35 19.79
N LEU A 63 21.32 79.95 18.57
CA LEU A 63 22.20 79.86 17.40
C LEU A 63 21.86 80.84 16.27
N VAL A 64 21.07 81.87 16.55
CA VAL A 64 20.54 82.80 15.52
C VAL A 64 21.64 83.46 14.66
N ASP A 65 22.90 83.50 15.13
CA ASP A 65 24.04 84.09 14.40
C ASP A 65 25.06 83.06 13.81
N ASP A 66 24.95 81.75 14.10
CA ASP A 66 25.90 80.69 13.66
C ASP A 66 25.25 79.70 12.66
N ASN A 67 25.21 80.07 11.38
CA ASN A 67 24.61 79.23 10.32
C ASN A 67 25.26 77.85 10.17
N ALA A 68 26.58 77.73 10.42
CA ALA A 68 27.32 76.46 10.27
C ALA A 68 26.93 75.41 11.34
N SER A 69 26.68 75.85 12.58
CA SER A 69 26.29 74.94 13.65
C SER A 69 24.81 74.55 13.58
N LEU A 70 23.96 75.33 12.89
CA LEU A 70 22.57 74.94 12.62
C LEU A 70 22.47 73.82 11.58
N SER A 71 23.27 73.87 10.51
CA SER A 71 23.31 72.80 9.51
C SER A 71 23.78 71.47 10.10
N GLU A 72 24.81 71.48 10.96
CA GLU A 72 25.28 70.26 11.63
C GLU A 72 24.22 69.61 12.55
N ILE A 73 23.42 70.43 13.24
CA ILE A 73 22.31 69.93 14.06
C ILE A 73 21.21 69.32 13.19
N ILE A 74 20.89 69.94 12.06
CA ILE A 74 19.88 69.45 11.12
C ILE A 74 20.33 68.12 10.52
N GLU A 75 21.57 68.04 10.01
CA GLU A 75 22.13 66.82 9.43
C GLU A 75 22.17 65.65 10.43
N ASN A 76 22.57 65.91 11.69
CA ASN A 76 22.61 64.86 12.71
C ASN A 76 21.20 64.41 13.12
N ASN A 77 20.23 65.33 13.18
CA ASN A 77 18.83 64.97 13.44
C ASN A 77 18.21 64.19 12.28
N GLU A 78 18.48 64.58 11.03
CA GLU A 78 18.03 63.84 9.83
C GLU A 78 18.64 62.43 9.81
N ALA A 79 19.94 62.29 10.08
CA ALA A 79 20.61 61.00 10.18
C ALA A 79 20.01 60.13 11.31
N ARG A 80 19.63 60.74 12.43
CA ARG A 80 18.97 60.04 13.54
C ARG A 80 17.54 59.62 13.19
N ILE A 81 16.77 60.48 12.54
CA ILE A 81 15.41 60.16 12.07
C ILE A 81 15.48 58.98 11.11
N TYR A 82 16.40 59.02 10.13
CA TYR A 82 16.57 57.94 9.18
C TYR A 82 16.93 56.60 9.86
N ARG A 83 17.83 56.61 10.85
CA ARG A 83 18.16 55.41 11.64
C ARG A 83 16.95 54.86 12.40
N LEU A 84 16.18 55.74 13.04
CA LEU A 84 14.98 55.33 13.78
C LEU A 84 13.88 54.82 12.85
N GLU A 85 13.70 55.41 11.68
CA GLU A 85 12.77 54.92 10.65
C GLU A 85 13.19 53.54 10.14
N GLN A 86 14.48 53.33 9.91
CA GLN A 86 15.01 52.03 9.50
C GLN A 86 14.85 50.97 10.60
N GLU A 87 15.09 51.33 11.86
CA GLU A 87 14.88 50.46 13.02
C GLU A 87 13.41 50.08 13.16
N ILE A 88 12.49 51.05 13.09
CA ILE A 88 11.03 50.81 13.11
C ILE A 88 10.61 49.90 11.94
N ALA A 89 11.11 50.15 10.74
CA ALA A 89 10.81 49.32 9.57
C ALA A 89 11.27 47.87 9.77
N SER A 90 12.49 47.67 10.31
CA SER A 90 13.01 46.34 10.60
C SER A 90 12.24 45.61 11.69
N ILE A 91 11.83 46.32 12.75
CA ILE A 91 11.04 45.76 13.85
C ILE A 91 9.66 45.35 13.33
N ASN A 92 9.02 46.19 12.51
CA ASN A 92 7.73 45.88 11.92
C ASN A 92 7.80 44.66 10.99
N ALA A 93 8.83 44.57 10.15
CA ALA A 93 9.04 43.42 9.27
C ALA A 93 9.28 42.13 10.08
N ALA A 94 10.09 42.18 11.14
CA ALA A 94 10.35 41.05 12.02
C ALA A 94 9.08 40.59 12.74
N HIS A 95 8.30 41.53 13.27
CA HIS A 95 7.05 41.23 13.97
C HIS A 95 5.99 40.64 13.02
N GLN A 96 5.90 41.14 11.78
CA GLN A 96 4.99 40.57 10.79
C GLN A 96 5.39 39.13 10.41
N ALA A 97 6.68 38.86 10.23
CA ALA A 97 7.17 37.50 9.99
C ALA A 97 6.91 36.56 11.17
N GLU A 98 7.04 37.05 12.41
CA GLU A 98 6.70 36.29 13.62
C GLU A 98 5.20 35.97 13.70
N LEU A 99 4.33 36.95 13.43
CA LEU A 99 2.88 36.73 13.40
C LEU A 99 2.48 35.71 12.33
N GLU A 100 3.04 35.80 11.12
CA GLU A 100 2.78 34.83 10.06
C GLU A 100 3.23 33.41 10.46
N SER A 101 4.41 33.28 11.07
CA SER A 101 4.91 32.02 11.62
C SER A 101 3.99 31.45 12.70
N VAL A 102 3.52 32.29 13.63
CA VAL A 102 2.60 31.86 14.70
C VAL A 102 1.26 31.42 14.12
N ILE A 103 0.70 32.16 13.17
CA ILE A 103 -0.56 31.79 12.50
C ILE A 103 -0.39 30.46 11.78
N LEU A 104 0.71 30.27 11.04
CA LEU A 104 0.96 29.05 10.28
C LEU A 104 1.15 27.85 11.22
N ASN A 105 1.90 28.01 12.31
CA ASN A 105 2.13 26.95 13.30
C ASN A 105 0.87 26.61 14.12
N HIS A 106 0.09 27.62 14.52
CA HIS A 106 -1.13 27.43 15.30
C HIS A 106 -2.24 26.78 14.46
N THR A 107 -2.43 27.23 13.22
CA THR A 107 -3.44 26.69 12.30
C THR A 107 -3.12 25.25 11.92
N THR A 108 -1.84 24.91 11.73
CA THR A 108 -1.44 23.56 11.33
C THR A 108 -1.52 22.55 12.46
N THR A 109 -1.16 22.89 13.70
CA THR A 109 -1.07 21.88 14.77
C THR A 109 -2.45 21.42 15.26
N LEU A 110 -3.38 22.34 15.49
CA LEU A 110 -4.71 22.01 16.00
C LEU A 110 -5.56 21.30 14.93
N MET A 111 -5.55 21.82 13.70
CA MET A 111 -6.28 21.20 12.60
C MET A 111 -5.69 19.84 12.21
N ASN A 112 -4.37 19.65 12.23
CA ASN A 112 -3.78 18.34 11.94
C ASN A 112 -4.15 17.31 13.00
N ASN A 113 -4.18 17.69 14.27
CA ASN A 113 -4.64 16.79 15.33
C ASN A 113 -6.11 16.43 15.17
N ASP A 114 -6.97 17.38 14.80
CA ASP A 114 -8.39 17.12 14.53
C ASP A 114 -8.59 16.22 13.31
N ILE A 115 -7.82 16.41 12.24
CA ILE A 115 -7.83 15.55 11.04
C ILE A 115 -7.38 14.14 11.40
N ILE A 116 -6.31 14.00 12.20
CA ILE A 116 -5.81 12.68 12.64
C ILE A 116 -6.84 11.99 13.52
N ALA A 117 -7.45 12.69 14.48
CA ALA A 117 -8.48 12.15 15.36
C ALA A 117 -9.72 11.71 14.57
N PHE A 118 -10.15 12.52 13.60
CA PHE A 118 -11.27 12.18 12.71
C PHE A 118 -10.97 10.93 11.88
N ASN A 119 -9.79 10.88 11.24
CA ASN A 119 -9.38 9.72 10.43
C ASN A 119 -9.23 8.46 11.28
N ALA A 120 -8.69 8.57 12.50
CA ALA A 120 -8.59 7.45 13.43
C ALA A 120 -9.97 6.90 13.82
N ASN A 121 -10.94 7.78 14.07
CA ASN A 121 -12.32 7.38 14.36
C ASN A 121 -12.99 6.71 13.15
N GLN A 122 -12.80 7.25 11.94
CA GLN A 122 -13.33 6.64 10.72
C GLN A 122 -12.70 5.27 10.47
N LEU A 123 -11.39 5.13 10.68
CA LEU A 123 -10.69 3.84 10.56
C LEU A 123 -11.18 2.83 11.60
N SER A 124 -11.39 3.25 12.85
CA SER A 124 -11.96 2.39 13.89
C SER A 124 -13.38 1.92 13.56
N SER A 125 -14.23 2.83 13.07
CA SER A 125 -15.59 2.49 12.62
C SER A 125 -15.60 1.51 11.45
N THR A 126 -14.73 1.69 10.47
CA THR A 126 -14.61 0.75 9.34
C THR A 126 -14.09 -0.62 9.76
N LEU A 127 -13.08 -0.68 10.65
CA LEU A 127 -12.55 -1.93 11.21
C LEU A 127 -13.59 -2.68 12.05
N THR A 128 -14.36 -1.99 12.88
CA THR A 128 -15.44 -2.61 13.67
C THR A 128 -16.54 -3.17 12.76
N ASN A 129 -16.94 -2.43 11.71
CA ASN A 129 -17.89 -2.92 10.72
C ASN A 129 -17.37 -4.16 9.95
N GLN A 130 -16.10 -4.15 9.54
CA GLN A 130 -15.48 -5.32 8.91
C GLN A 130 -15.39 -6.51 9.86
N SER A 131 -15.04 -6.29 11.13
CA SER A 131 -15.01 -7.33 12.16
C SER A 131 -16.40 -7.95 12.35
N ASN A 132 -17.45 -7.13 12.47
CA ASN A 132 -18.83 -7.57 12.59
C ASN A 132 -19.28 -8.36 11.34
N HIS A 133 -18.93 -7.88 10.15
CA HIS A 133 -19.22 -8.59 8.90
C HIS A 133 -18.51 -9.95 8.83
N ASN A 134 -17.24 -10.01 9.23
CA ASN A 134 -16.48 -11.26 9.30
C ASN A 134 -17.08 -12.24 10.31
N ALA A 135 -17.51 -11.76 11.48
CA ALA A 135 -18.21 -12.57 12.46
C ALA A 135 -19.54 -13.12 11.91
N PHE A 136 -20.31 -12.29 11.20
CA PHE A 136 -21.53 -12.71 10.53
C PHE A 136 -21.27 -13.77 9.44
N MET A 137 -20.24 -13.57 8.60
CA MET A 137 -19.88 -14.54 7.57
C MET A 137 -19.41 -15.87 8.15
N ARG A 138 -18.62 -15.84 9.24
CA ARG A 138 -18.24 -17.05 9.98
C ARG A 138 -19.46 -17.79 10.50
N LYS A 139 -20.43 -17.08 11.10
CA LYS A 139 -21.68 -17.70 11.58
C LYS A 139 -22.44 -18.37 10.43
N ARG A 140 -22.63 -17.68 9.31
CA ARG A 140 -23.30 -18.23 8.12
C ARG A 140 -22.55 -19.45 7.56
N LEU A 141 -21.22 -19.42 7.56
CA LEU A 141 -20.39 -20.54 7.14
C LEU A 141 -20.62 -21.75 8.05
N THR A 142 -20.59 -21.56 9.38
CA THR A 142 -20.88 -22.65 10.33
C THR A 142 -22.31 -23.18 10.20
N GLU A 143 -23.30 -22.31 9.94
CA GLU A 143 -24.68 -22.74 9.67
C GLU A 143 -24.75 -23.62 8.42
N LEU A 144 -24.10 -23.20 7.33
CA LEU A 144 -24.03 -23.97 6.10
C LEU A 144 -23.30 -25.30 6.27
N GLU A 145 -22.20 -25.34 7.00
CA GLU A 145 -21.49 -26.58 7.33
C GLU A 145 -22.37 -27.54 8.12
N VAL A 146 -23.12 -27.05 9.11
CA VAL A 146 -24.09 -27.85 9.88
C VAL A 146 -25.22 -28.34 8.98
N THR A 147 -25.76 -27.52 8.07
CA THR A 147 -26.80 -27.96 7.14
C THR A 147 -26.29 -29.03 6.17
N ASN A 148 -25.07 -28.87 5.64
CA ASN A 148 -24.44 -29.90 4.80
C ASN A 148 -24.18 -31.18 5.59
N ALA A 149 -23.73 -31.08 6.85
CA ALA A 149 -23.56 -32.25 7.70
C ALA A 149 -24.90 -32.99 7.92
N LYS A 150 -26.00 -32.25 8.16
CA LYS A 150 -27.34 -32.84 8.26
C LYS A 150 -27.78 -33.49 6.95
N LEU A 151 -27.66 -32.80 5.82
CA LEU A 151 -28.04 -33.34 4.51
C LEU A 151 -27.21 -34.57 4.13
N THR A 152 -25.92 -34.60 4.48
CA THR A 152 -25.08 -35.77 4.24
C THR A 152 -25.46 -36.93 5.16
N ILE A 153 -25.76 -36.69 6.43
CA ILE A 153 -26.29 -37.71 7.34
C ILE A 153 -27.63 -38.23 6.81
N ASP A 154 -28.56 -37.34 6.48
CA ASP A 154 -29.89 -37.68 5.94
C ASP A 154 -29.76 -38.49 4.64
N ALA A 155 -28.85 -38.09 3.74
CA ALA A 155 -28.54 -38.83 2.52
C ALA A 155 -27.93 -40.21 2.81
N VAL A 156 -27.03 -40.34 3.78
CA VAL A 156 -26.44 -41.63 4.20
C VAL A 156 -27.50 -42.54 4.84
N THR A 157 -28.39 -41.99 5.66
CA THR A 157 -29.51 -42.76 6.23
C THR A 157 -30.55 -43.14 5.17
N ALA A 158 -30.84 -42.25 4.22
CA ALA A 158 -31.76 -42.53 3.12
C ALA A 158 -31.18 -43.54 2.12
N SER A 159 -29.87 -43.49 1.85
CA SER A 159 -29.18 -44.49 1.01
C SER A 159 -28.95 -45.83 1.70
N SER A 160 -28.97 -45.86 3.04
CA SER A 160 -29.03 -47.11 3.81
C SER A 160 -30.43 -47.76 3.79
N ALA A 161 -31.48 -46.97 3.49
CA ALA A 161 -32.87 -47.41 3.51
C ALA A 161 -33.52 -47.53 2.12
N SER A 162 -32.88 -47.04 1.05
CA SER A 162 -33.41 -47.10 -0.32
C SER A 162 -32.29 -47.24 -1.34
N SER A 163 -32.48 -48.20 -2.26
CA SER A 163 -31.67 -48.53 -3.43
C SER A 163 -30.75 -47.40 -3.93
N SER A 164 -29.44 -47.56 -3.77
CA SER A 164 -28.45 -46.64 -4.32
C SER A 164 -28.64 -46.52 -5.83
N ALA A 165 -28.69 -45.29 -6.38
CA ALA A 165 -28.75 -45.05 -7.83
C ALA A 165 -27.45 -45.44 -8.59
N PHE A 166 -26.48 -46.01 -7.88
CA PHE A 166 -25.18 -46.42 -8.35
C PHE A 166 -24.99 -47.92 -8.16
N SER A 167 -24.38 -48.55 -9.16
CA SER A 167 -24.13 -49.98 -9.22
C SER A 167 -22.80 -50.34 -8.56
N GLU A 168 -22.69 -51.59 -8.10
CA GLU A 168 -21.39 -52.16 -7.72
C GLU A 168 -20.48 -52.22 -8.95
N LYS A 169 -19.18 -51.98 -8.74
CA LYS A 169 -18.21 -51.93 -9.84
C LYS A 169 -18.02 -53.32 -10.43
N SER A 170 -18.23 -53.43 -11.73
CA SER A 170 -17.95 -54.63 -12.51
C SER A 170 -17.23 -54.23 -13.78
N ASP A 171 -16.39 -55.11 -14.31
CA ASP A 171 -15.63 -54.91 -15.55
C ASP A 171 -16.51 -54.59 -16.78
N LYS A 172 -17.82 -54.85 -16.69
CA LYS A 172 -18.81 -54.52 -17.73
C LYS A 172 -19.30 -53.06 -17.68
N ASN A 173 -19.29 -52.46 -16.49
CA ASN A 173 -19.88 -51.14 -16.23
C ASN A 173 -18.82 -50.09 -15.88
N PHE A 174 -17.57 -50.50 -15.67
CA PHE A 174 -16.46 -49.62 -15.30
C PHE A 174 -15.20 -49.99 -16.08
N ILE A 175 -14.73 -49.08 -16.94
CA ILE A 175 -13.55 -49.29 -17.78
C ILE A 175 -12.55 -48.16 -17.51
N THR A 176 -11.30 -48.51 -17.23
CA THR A 176 -10.24 -47.53 -16.99
C THR A 176 -9.17 -47.63 -18.08
N PHE A 177 -8.88 -46.51 -18.72
CA PHE A 177 -7.74 -46.34 -19.62
C PHE A 177 -6.65 -45.58 -18.88
N ASP A 178 -5.71 -46.33 -18.31
CA ASP A 178 -4.45 -45.78 -17.81
C ASP A 178 -3.42 -45.80 -18.95
N LEU A 179 -2.88 -44.63 -19.29
CA LEU A 179 -1.84 -44.51 -20.31
C LEU A 179 -0.52 -45.01 -19.72
N ASP A 180 -0.10 -46.22 -20.10
CA ASP A 180 1.19 -46.76 -19.68
C ASP A 180 2.35 -46.04 -20.38
N LEU A 181 2.83 -44.96 -19.76
CA LEU A 181 3.98 -44.18 -20.22
C LEU A 181 5.31 -44.69 -19.64
N THR A 182 5.36 -45.88 -19.01
CA THR A 182 6.59 -46.37 -18.36
C THR A 182 7.75 -46.55 -19.33
N LEU A 183 7.48 -46.99 -20.56
CA LEU A 183 8.50 -47.12 -21.61
C LEU A 183 9.00 -45.76 -22.11
N ALA A 184 8.10 -44.79 -22.26
CA ALA A 184 8.44 -43.42 -22.67
C ALA A 184 9.27 -42.70 -21.59
N LYS A 185 8.97 -42.93 -20.32
CA LYS A 185 9.77 -42.41 -19.19
C LYS A 185 11.18 -42.99 -19.17
N LYS A 186 11.32 -44.30 -19.43
CA LYS A 186 12.63 -44.96 -19.54
C LYS A 186 13.44 -44.47 -20.72
N SER A 187 12.81 -44.26 -21.88
CA SER A 187 13.51 -43.71 -23.05
C SER A 187 13.96 -42.27 -22.82
N TYR A 188 13.12 -41.43 -22.21
CA TYR A 188 13.48 -40.07 -21.84
C TYR A 188 14.62 -40.03 -20.81
N ALA A 189 14.62 -40.90 -19.80
CA ALA A 189 15.71 -40.96 -18.82
C ALA A 189 17.09 -41.25 -19.47
N LEU A 190 17.10 -41.96 -20.61
CA LEU A 190 18.31 -42.30 -21.36
C LEU A 190 18.67 -41.25 -22.41
N SER A 191 17.68 -40.73 -23.15
CA SER A 191 17.90 -39.83 -24.30
C SER A 191 17.84 -38.35 -23.94
N LYS A 192 17.19 -37.99 -22.82
CA LYS A 192 16.81 -36.63 -22.40
C LYS A 192 16.10 -35.82 -23.49
N ASN A 193 15.41 -36.49 -24.41
CA ASN A 193 14.86 -35.85 -25.60
C ASN A 193 13.34 -35.71 -25.44
N PHE A 194 12.88 -34.53 -25.02
CA PHE A 194 11.48 -34.26 -24.70
C PHE A 194 10.52 -34.49 -25.88
N SER A 195 10.92 -34.10 -27.10
CA SER A 195 10.10 -34.32 -28.30
C SER A 195 9.71 -35.79 -28.51
N THR A 196 10.64 -36.72 -28.24
CA THR A 196 10.35 -38.16 -28.40
C THR A 196 9.42 -38.72 -27.33
N TYR A 197 9.36 -38.06 -26.17
CA TYR A 197 8.43 -38.39 -25.09
C TYR A 197 7.01 -37.90 -25.45
N GLU A 198 6.89 -36.67 -25.95
CA GLU A 198 5.62 -36.10 -26.43
C GLU A 198 5.02 -36.94 -27.57
N ASP A 199 5.82 -37.30 -28.58
CA ASP A 199 5.34 -38.14 -29.69
C ASP A 199 4.80 -39.51 -29.19
N ALA A 200 5.47 -40.11 -28.21
CA ALA A 200 5.04 -41.38 -27.61
C ALA A 200 3.76 -41.22 -26.77
N LYS A 201 3.60 -40.08 -26.08
CA LYS A 201 2.40 -39.72 -25.32
C LYS A 201 1.21 -39.56 -26.25
N ASP A 202 1.35 -38.81 -27.33
CA ASP A 202 0.30 -38.58 -28.33
C ASP A 202 -0.14 -39.88 -29.01
N LEU A 203 0.81 -40.77 -29.31
CA LEU A 203 0.50 -42.09 -29.88
C LEU A 203 -0.29 -42.96 -28.89
N ALA A 204 0.03 -42.91 -27.60
CA ALA A 204 -0.74 -43.61 -26.57
C ALA A 204 -2.16 -43.05 -26.43
N ILE A 205 -2.30 -41.73 -26.48
CA ILE A 205 -3.60 -41.04 -26.37
C ILE A 205 -4.50 -41.34 -27.57
N THR A 206 -3.96 -41.24 -28.79
CA THR A 206 -4.69 -41.58 -30.01
C THR A 206 -5.13 -43.05 -30.05
N LYS A 207 -4.30 -43.98 -29.55
CA LYS A 207 -4.69 -45.39 -29.36
C LYS A 207 -5.86 -45.53 -28.39
N ALA A 208 -5.79 -44.92 -27.21
CA ALA A 208 -6.86 -44.97 -26.22
C ALA A 208 -8.18 -44.42 -26.79
N ILE A 209 -8.14 -43.29 -27.51
CA ILE A 209 -9.30 -42.71 -28.19
C ILE A 209 -9.85 -43.67 -29.25
N SER A 210 -8.97 -44.30 -30.04
CA SER A 210 -9.38 -45.28 -31.06
C SER A 210 -10.06 -46.51 -30.46
N ASP A 211 -9.65 -46.93 -29.26
CA ASP A 211 -10.27 -48.05 -28.54
C ASP A 211 -11.63 -47.65 -27.96
N ILE A 212 -11.78 -46.42 -27.46
CA ILE A 212 -13.07 -45.91 -26.97
C ILE A 212 -14.09 -45.77 -28.11
N ARG A 213 -13.64 -45.45 -29.32
CA ARG A 213 -14.51 -45.42 -30.51
C ARG A 213 -15.04 -46.79 -30.93
N LYS A 214 -14.39 -47.89 -30.56
CA LYS A 214 -14.84 -49.25 -30.91
C LYS A 214 -16.07 -49.69 -30.11
N PHE A 215 -16.45 -48.96 -29.07
CA PHE A 215 -17.62 -49.32 -28.27
C PHE A 215 -18.93 -49.02 -29.03
N PRO A 216 -19.81 -50.03 -29.19
CA PRO A 216 -20.92 -49.97 -30.16
C PRO A 216 -22.14 -49.16 -29.70
N THR A 217 -22.22 -48.71 -28.45
CA THR A 217 -23.39 -48.01 -27.88
C THR A 217 -23.00 -46.64 -27.29
N PRO A 218 -22.95 -45.56 -28.10
CA PRO A 218 -22.51 -44.25 -27.63
C PRO A 218 -23.47 -43.58 -26.64
N GLU A 219 -24.75 -43.97 -26.63
CA GLU A 219 -25.82 -43.36 -25.81
C GLU A 219 -25.79 -43.75 -24.33
N SER A 220 -25.14 -44.87 -23.99
CA SER A 220 -25.03 -45.40 -22.62
C SER A 220 -23.63 -45.21 -22.01
N LEU A 221 -22.77 -44.43 -22.66
CA LEU A 221 -21.38 -44.20 -22.22
C LEU A 221 -21.24 -42.83 -21.55
N ASP A 222 -20.81 -42.86 -20.29
CA ASP A 222 -20.32 -41.67 -19.59
C ASP A 222 -18.79 -41.69 -19.62
N ILE A 223 -18.16 -40.63 -20.14
CA ILE A 223 -16.71 -40.52 -20.25
C ILE A 223 -16.21 -39.44 -19.30
N ILE A 224 -15.31 -39.83 -18.41
CA ILE A 224 -14.61 -38.92 -17.51
C ILE A 224 -13.15 -38.84 -17.90
N PHE A 225 -12.72 -37.66 -18.35
CA PHE A 225 -11.32 -37.33 -18.50
C PHE A 225 -10.75 -36.90 -17.16
N PHE A 226 -9.72 -37.60 -16.69
CA PHE A 226 -8.94 -37.19 -15.53
C PHE A 226 -7.71 -36.42 -16.02
N GLN A 227 -7.66 -35.11 -15.79
CA GLN A 227 -6.50 -34.31 -16.13
C GLN A 227 -5.39 -34.58 -15.12
N ASP A 228 -4.35 -35.30 -15.54
CA ASP A 228 -3.30 -35.71 -14.62
C ASP A 228 -2.28 -34.60 -14.42
N LYS A 229 -2.33 -33.91 -13.27
CA LYS A 229 -1.31 -32.93 -12.86
C LYS A 229 -0.19 -33.52 -11.99
N TYR A 230 -0.16 -34.86 -11.84
CA TYR A 230 0.74 -35.62 -10.97
C TYR A 230 0.64 -35.24 -9.49
N ILE A 231 -0.58 -34.97 -9.03
CA ILE A 231 -0.89 -34.58 -7.64
C ILE A 231 -1.74 -35.65 -6.93
N SER A 232 -2.51 -36.44 -7.67
CA SER A 232 -3.36 -37.52 -7.14
C SER A 232 -3.16 -38.78 -7.96
N ASP A 233 -3.13 -39.94 -7.30
CA ASP A 233 -3.02 -41.22 -7.98
C ASP A 233 -4.30 -41.55 -8.75
N PHE A 234 -4.15 -41.95 -10.01
CA PHE A 234 -5.27 -42.31 -10.89
C PHE A 234 -6.10 -43.48 -10.31
N SER A 235 -5.43 -44.49 -9.75
CA SER A 235 -6.09 -45.65 -9.15
C SER A 235 -6.97 -45.28 -7.95
N LEU A 236 -6.53 -44.33 -7.11
CA LEU A 236 -7.30 -43.83 -5.97
C LEU A 236 -8.47 -42.95 -6.41
N PHE A 237 -8.33 -42.23 -7.52
CA PHE A 237 -9.42 -41.49 -8.13
C PHE A 237 -10.50 -42.44 -8.67
N CYS A 238 -10.10 -43.46 -9.43
CA CYS A 238 -10.98 -44.49 -9.97
C CYS A 238 -11.73 -45.26 -8.89
N SER A 239 -11.12 -45.49 -7.72
CA SER A 239 -11.76 -46.20 -6.61
C SER A 239 -12.92 -45.42 -5.96
N ARG A 240 -12.98 -44.09 -6.10
CA ARG A 240 -14.05 -43.26 -5.51
C ARG A 240 -15.27 -43.08 -6.40
N LEU A 241 -15.11 -43.28 -7.70
CA LEU A 241 -16.20 -43.10 -8.67
C LEU A 241 -16.97 -44.40 -8.86
N SER A 242 -18.30 -44.34 -8.77
CA SER A 242 -19.18 -45.48 -9.02
C SER A 242 -20.02 -45.25 -10.27
N PRO A 243 -20.18 -46.27 -11.14
CA PRO A 243 -21.00 -46.16 -12.34
C PRO A 243 -22.50 -46.07 -11.98
N ARG A 244 -23.28 -45.39 -12.84
CA ARG A 244 -24.75 -45.39 -12.75
C ARG A 244 -25.29 -46.74 -13.26
N HIS A 245 -26.42 -47.20 -12.74
CA HIS A 245 -26.95 -48.54 -13.08
C HIS A 245 -27.18 -48.78 -14.58
N ASP A 246 -27.54 -47.75 -15.33
CA ASP A 246 -27.90 -47.85 -16.76
C ASP A 246 -26.81 -47.36 -17.72
N ARG A 247 -25.62 -46.99 -17.19
CA ARG A 247 -24.53 -46.42 -18.00
C ARG A 247 -23.19 -47.03 -17.66
N THR A 248 -22.39 -47.28 -18.69
CA THR A 248 -20.99 -47.71 -18.54
C THR A 248 -20.12 -46.47 -18.38
N LEU A 249 -19.35 -46.43 -17.30
CA LEU A 249 -18.43 -45.34 -17.00
C LEU A 249 -17.04 -45.68 -17.54
N ILE A 250 -16.53 -44.82 -18.42
CA ILE A 250 -15.16 -44.90 -18.93
C ILE A 250 -14.34 -43.77 -18.32
N ILE A 251 -13.27 -44.11 -17.61
CA ILE A 251 -12.33 -43.11 -17.08
C ILE A 251 -11.03 -43.17 -17.89
N VAL A 252 -10.63 -42.02 -18.43
CA VAL A 252 -9.41 -41.88 -19.23
C VAL A 252 -8.45 -40.95 -18.51
N ARG A 253 -7.24 -41.43 -18.23
CA ARG A 253 -6.14 -40.57 -17.77
C ARG A 253 -5.67 -39.72 -18.94
N LEU A 254 -5.60 -38.41 -18.78
CA LEU A 254 -5.18 -37.48 -19.83
C LEU A 254 -4.15 -36.47 -19.31
N PRO A 255 -2.83 -36.72 -19.52
CA PRO A 255 -1.77 -35.76 -19.23
C PRO A 255 -1.64 -34.74 -20.38
N ILE A 256 -2.70 -33.97 -20.62
CA ILE A 256 -2.72 -32.88 -21.60
C ILE A 256 -3.10 -31.58 -20.90
N TYR A 257 -2.37 -30.52 -21.24
CA TYR A 257 -2.51 -29.19 -20.66
C TYR A 257 -2.90 -28.12 -21.67
N SER A 258 -2.68 -28.40 -22.96
CA SER A 258 -3.00 -27.51 -24.07
C SER A 258 -4.50 -27.51 -24.39
N ARG A 259 -5.05 -26.33 -24.65
CA ARG A 259 -6.47 -26.18 -24.99
C ARG A 259 -6.75 -26.79 -26.36
N GLU A 260 -5.85 -26.56 -27.30
CA GLU A 260 -5.97 -26.95 -28.70
C GLU A 260 -6.05 -28.48 -28.82
N GLU A 261 -5.19 -29.19 -28.09
CA GLU A 261 -5.17 -30.66 -28.04
C GLU A 261 -6.45 -31.22 -27.42
N ILE A 262 -6.92 -30.66 -26.30
CA ILE A 262 -8.18 -31.07 -25.67
C ILE A 262 -9.35 -30.92 -26.64
N GLN A 263 -9.38 -29.84 -27.42
CA GLN A 263 -10.44 -29.62 -28.42
C GLN A 263 -10.37 -30.61 -29.58
N ILE A 264 -9.18 -31.01 -30.02
CA ILE A 264 -9.01 -32.05 -31.06
C ILE A 264 -9.58 -33.37 -30.55
N ILE A 265 -9.21 -33.76 -29.32
CA ILE A 265 -9.71 -34.98 -28.68
C ILE A 265 -11.22 -34.94 -28.50
N LEU A 266 -11.78 -33.82 -28.04
CA LEU A 266 -13.23 -33.67 -27.88
C LEU A 266 -13.99 -33.79 -29.21
N LYS A 267 -13.46 -33.21 -30.29
CA LYS A 267 -14.03 -33.38 -31.64
C LYS A 267 -14.00 -34.84 -32.08
N ASP A 268 -12.92 -35.54 -31.75
CA ASP A 268 -12.78 -36.95 -32.06
C ASP A 268 -13.76 -37.84 -31.28
N MET A 269 -14.33 -37.36 -30.18
CA MET A 269 -15.22 -38.10 -29.30
C MET A 269 -16.72 -37.78 -29.52
N HIS A 270 -17.06 -36.81 -30.37
CA HIS A 270 -18.47 -36.61 -30.74
C HIS A 270 -18.91 -37.74 -31.69
N PRO A 271 -19.99 -38.51 -31.41
CA PRO A 271 -21.20 -38.17 -30.65
C PRO A 271 -21.44 -39.02 -29.38
N LEU A 272 -20.43 -39.20 -28.51
CA LEU A 272 -20.58 -39.92 -27.24
C LEU A 272 -21.43 -39.14 -26.23
N ALA A 273 -22.27 -39.82 -25.43
CA ALA A 273 -23.42 -39.24 -24.73
C ALA A 273 -23.11 -38.22 -23.62
N SER A 274 -22.03 -38.40 -22.87
CA SER A 274 -21.66 -37.47 -21.80
C SER A 274 -20.15 -37.43 -21.60
N VAL A 275 -19.58 -36.23 -21.64
CA VAL A 275 -18.14 -36.02 -21.48
C VAL A 275 -17.91 -35.00 -20.37
N ALA A 276 -17.26 -35.44 -19.30
CA ALA A 276 -16.87 -34.62 -18.17
C ALA A 276 -15.35 -34.62 -17.97
N ILE A 277 -14.82 -33.54 -17.41
CA ILE A 277 -13.40 -33.43 -17.03
C ILE A 277 -13.26 -33.22 -15.52
N HIS A 278 -12.40 -34.02 -14.92
CA HIS A 278 -12.04 -33.95 -13.51
C HIS A 278 -10.61 -33.45 -13.36
N VAL A 279 -10.47 -32.38 -12.60
CA VAL A 279 -9.20 -31.68 -12.42
C VAL A 279 -8.83 -31.73 -10.94
N PRO A 280 -7.76 -32.45 -10.57
CA PRO A 280 -7.28 -32.48 -9.20
C PRO A 280 -6.62 -31.13 -8.85
N HIS A 281 -7.00 -30.53 -7.72
CA HIS A 281 -6.49 -29.25 -7.26
C HIS A 281 -5.94 -29.32 -5.82
N SER A 282 -4.79 -28.71 -5.60
CA SER A 282 -4.24 -28.44 -4.27
C SER A 282 -3.86 -26.96 -4.19
N SER A 283 -4.05 -26.37 -3.02
CA SER A 283 -3.73 -24.95 -2.73
C SER A 283 -2.32 -24.77 -2.17
N SER A 284 -1.61 -25.86 -1.87
CA SER A 284 -0.29 -25.80 -1.26
C SER A 284 0.76 -26.40 -2.19
N ASP A 285 1.67 -25.55 -2.66
CA ASP A 285 2.78 -25.95 -3.53
C ASP A 285 3.70 -26.97 -2.85
N ALA A 286 3.91 -26.84 -1.54
CA ALA A 286 4.70 -27.78 -0.75
C ALA A 286 4.14 -29.22 -0.82
N ILE A 287 2.81 -29.37 -0.80
CA ILE A 287 2.15 -30.68 -0.93
C ILE A 287 2.31 -31.22 -2.35
N ILE A 288 2.18 -30.37 -3.37
CA ILE A 288 2.36 -30.73 -4.78
C ILE A 288 3.80 -31.22 -5.03
N SER A 289 4.80 -30.45 -4.62
CA SER A 289 6.21 -30.81 -4.76
C SER A 289 6.57 -32.08 -4.00
N ALA A 290 6.05 -32.26 -2.79
CA ALA A 290 6.26 -33.48 -2.02
C ALA A 290 5.66 -34.70 -2.73
N LYS A 291 4.40 -34.62 -3.16
CA LYS A 291 3.70 -35.72 -3.86
C LYS A 291 4.41 -36.11 -5.15
N ARG A 292 4.84 -35.14 -5.96
CA ARG A 292 5.64 -35.41 -7.17
C ARG A 292 6.94 -36.14 -6.85
N LYS A 293 7.68 -35.67 -5.83
CA LYS A 293 8.96 -36.27 -5.44
C LYS A 293 8.82 -37.68 -4.84
N PHE A 294 7.73 -37.97 -4.15
CA PHE A 294 7.52 -39.27 -3.50
C PHE A 294 6.83 -40.29 -4.40
N SER A 295 5.77 -39.90 -5.12
CA SER A 295 4.94 -40.81 -5.93
C SER A 295 5.30 -40.81 -7.42
N PHE A 296 5.89 -39.73 -7.95
CA PHE A 296 6.06 -39.52 -9.40
C PHE A 296 7.51 -39.14 -9.78
N ARG A 297 8.46 -40.05 -9.49
CA ARG A 297 9.92 -39.76 -9.58
C ARG A 297 10.50 -39.63 -10.99
N ASP A 298 9.90 -40.30 -11.99
CA ASP A 298 10.50 -40.47 -13.32
C ASP A 298 9.78 -39.66 -14.40
N ILE A 299 9.30 -38.46 -14.07
CA ILE A 299 8.57 -37.59 -14.99
C ILE A 299 9.51 -36.46 -15.47
N PRO A 300 9.54 -36.14 -16.78
CA PRO A 300 10.27 -34.99 -17.31
C PRO A 300 9.93 -33.70 -16.56
N GLU A 301 10.93 -32.84 -16.33
CA GLU A 301 10.71 -31.56 -15.64
C GLU A 301 9.86 -30.61 -16.46
N GLU A 302 9.98 -30.65 -17.80
CA GLU A 302 9.19 -29.85 -18.74
C GLU A 302 7.69 -30.17 -18.61
N GLU A 303 7.34 -31.46 -18.52
CA GLU A 303 5.97 -31.94 -18.34
C GLU A 303 5.37 -31.49 -16.99
N LEU A 304 6.18 -31.39 -15.93
CA LEU A 304 5.75 -30.86 -14.63
C LEU A 304 5.50 -29.34 -14.69
N GLN A 305 6.33 -28.61 -15.44
CA GLN A 305 6.15 -27.17 -15.66
C GLN A 305 4.88 -26.88 -16.47
N ASP A 306 4.60 -27.70 -17.48
CA ASP A 306 3.37 -27.60 -18.27
C ASP A 306 2.14 -27.91 -17.40
N ALA A 307 2.21 -28.90 -16.51
CA ALA A 307 1.13 -29.22 -15.57
C ALA A 307 0.80 -28.08 -14.58
N ASP A 308 1.82 -27.36 -14.12
CA ASP A 308 1.67 -26.19 -13.24
C ASP A 308 1.13 -24.97 -14.00
N SER A 309 1.58 -24.77 -15.23
CA SER A 309 1.13 -23.68 -16.10
C SER A 309 -0.26 -23.94 -16.72
N ALA A 310 -0.75 -25.17 -16.65
CA ALA A 310 -2.01 -25.61 -17.22
C ALA A 310 -3.21 -24.83 -16.63
N LYS A 311 -3.91 -24.11 -17.51
CA LYS A 311 -5.17 -23.43 -17.17
C LYS A 311 -6.23 -24.45 -16.78
N THR A 312 -7.10 -24.08 -15.84
CA THR A 312 -8.24 -24.93 -15.47
C THR A 312 -9.23 -24.98 -16.64
N PRO A 313 -9.62 -26.18 -17.12
CA PRO A 313 -10.65 -26.36 -18.13
C PRO A 313 -11.93 -25.59 -17.81
N LEU A 314 -12.58 -25.07 -18.85
CA LEU A 314 -13.86 -24.38 -18.77
C LEU A 314 -14.92 -25.14 -19.57
N ILE A 315 -16.19 -24.99 -19.19
CA ILE A 315 -17.33 -25.56 -19.93
C ILE A 315 -17.33 -25.09 -21.40
N THR A 316 -16.85 -23.88 -21.66
CA THR A 316 -16.71 -23.31 -23.01
C THR A 316 -15.76 -24.07 -23.92
N TRP A 317 -15.00 -25.05 -23.41
CA TRP A 317 -14.13 -25.91 -24.20
C TRP A 317 -14.88 -27.09 -24.83
N GLY A 318 -16.15 -27.31 -24.46
CA GLY A 318 -17.00 -28.38 -25.01
C GLY A 318 -17.29 -29.53 -24.05
N PHE A 319 -16.96 -29.38 -22.76
CA PHE A 319 -17.32 -30.35 -21.72
C PHE A 319 -18.74 -30.09 -21.20
N GLU A 320 -19.48 -31.16 -20.91
CA GLU A 320 -20.80 -31.06 -20.28
C GLU A 320 -20.67 -30.69 -18.79
N SER A 321 -19.62 -31.20 -18.13
CA SER A 321 -19.33 -30.91 -16.73
C SER A 321 -17.82 -30.78 -16.48
N VAL A 322 -17.45 -29.80 -15.65
CA VAL A 322 -16.09 -29.59 -15.18
C VAL A 322 -16.10 -29.71 -13.66
N VAL A 323 -15.39 -30.70 -13.13
CA VAL A 323 -15.34 -30.98 -11.68
C VAL A 323 -13.93 -30.75 -11.16
N VAL A 324 -13.76 -29.70 -10.36
CA VAL A 324 -12.49 -29.43 -9.67
C VAL A 324 -12.53 -30.06 -8.29
N SER A 325 -11.68 -31.07 -8.07
CA SER A 325 -11.66 -31.84 -6.81
C SER A 325 -10.45 -31.46 -5.97
N LYS A 326 -10.69 -30.96 -4.75
CA LYS A 326 -9.62 -30.69 -3.79
C LYS A 326 -9.05 -32.01 -3.26
N ILE A 327 -7.75 -32.19 -3.43
CA ILE A 327 -7.02 -33.40 -2.98
C ILE A 327 -6.84 -33.31 -1.46
N ARG A 328 -7.09 -34.42 -0.75
CA ARG A 328 -6.84 -34.51 0.70
C ARG A 328 -5.42 -35.00 0.96
N GLN A 329 -4.83 -34.57 2.06
CA GLN A 329 -3.51 -35.06 2.47
C GLN A 329 -3.57 -36.57 2.72
N GLY A 330 -2.92 -37.36 1.85
CA GLY A 330 -2.93 -38.83 1.91
C GLY A 330 -3.48 -39.50 0.64
N ASP A 331 -4.23 -38.76 -0.19
CA ASP A 331 -4.49 -39.11 -1.60
C ASP A 331 -3.24 -38.87 -2.43
#